data_AF-A0A2W5S5T9-F1
#
_entry.id   AF-A0A2W5S5T9-F1
#
_cell.length_a   1.000
_cell.length_b   1.000
_cell.length_c   1.000
_cell.angle_alpha   90.00
_cell.angle_beta   90.00
_cell.angle_gamma   90.00
#
_symmetry.space_group_name_H-M   'P 1'
#
loop_
_entity.id
_entity.type
_entity.pdbx_description
1 polymer ?
#
loop_
_entity_poly.entity_id
_entity_poly.type
_entity_poly.pdbx_seq_one_letter_code
_entity_poly.pdbx_strand_id
1 'polypeptide(L)' 'MTADDLDEQQPDVVAFTPKRQTAQPAASWSYRNCREARAAGAAPMYRGQPGYGAHMDGDNDGIACEPYPR' A
#
# COMPACT_ATOMS: atom_id res chain seq x y z
N MET A 1 10.79 48.00 -2.12
CA MET A 1 10.28 47.11 -1.05
C MET A 1 8.76 47.16 -1.09
N THR A 2 8.13 46.24 -1.83
CA THR A 2 6.67 46.11 -1.98
C THR A 2 6.34 44.62 -2.14
N ALA A 3 5.17 44.20 -1.64
CA ALA A 3 4.79 42.82 -1.33
C ALA A 3 4.52 41.90 -2.54
N ASP A 4 5.10 42.19 -3.70
CA ASP A 4 4.93 41.42 -4.95
C ASP A 4 6.03 40.35 -5.19
N ASP A 5 7.03 40.26 -4.31
CA ASP A 5 8.23 39.40 -4.50
C ASP A 5 8.20 38.09 -3.66
N LEU A 6 7.03 37.69 -3.14
CA LEU A 6 6.86 36.47 -2.33
C LEU A 6 6.32 35.25 -3.12
N ASP A 7 6.12 35.39 -4.44
CA ASP A 7 5.62 34.30 -5.31
C ASP A 7 6.76 33.47 -5.95
N GLU A 8 8.02 33.94 -5.90
CA GLU A 8 9.16 33.33 -6.59
C GLU A 8 10.08 32.44 -5.72
N GLN A 9 9.57 31.92 -4.59
CA GLN A 9 10.32 30.98 -3.73
C GLN A 9 9.63 29.62 -3.52
N GLN A 10 8.91 29.11 -4.52
CA GLN A 10 8.61 27.68 -4.59
C GLN A 10 9.53 27.02 -5.60
N PRO A 11 10.73 26.54 -5.20
CA PRO A 11 11.45 25.60 -6.05
C PRO A 11 10.56 24.38 -6.23
N ASP A 12 10.35 24.02 -7.48
CA ASP A 12 9.67 22.83 -7.95
C ASP A 12 10.30 21.59 -7.30
N VAL A 13 9.85 21.27 -6.08
CA VAL A 13 10.12 19.98 -5.46
C VAL A 13 9.25 18.98 -6.18
N VAL A 14 9.81 18.55 -7.32
CA VAL A 14 9.64 17.25 -7.97
C VAL A 14 8.41 16.52 -7.46
N ALA A 15 7.37 16.59 -8.28
CA ALA A 15 6.20 15.76 -8.14
C ALA A 15 6.65 14.30 -7.93
N PHE A 16 6.69 13.87 -6.67
CA PHE A 16 6.51 12.49 -6.28
C PHE A 16 5.06 12.16 -6.62
N THR A 17 4.76 12.12 -7.91
CA THR A 17 3.70 11.27 -8.40
C THR A 17 4.09 9.90 -7.87
N PRO A 18 3.36 9.29 -6.92
CA PRO A 18 3.54 7.86 -6.73
C PRO A 18 3.23 7.31 -8.12
N LYS A 19 4.26 6.78 -8.78
CA LYS A 19 4.14 6.07 -10.05
C LYS A 19 2.99 5.13 -9.78
N ARG A 20 1.81 5.42 -10.35
CA ARG A 20 0.57 4.72 -10.02
C ARG A 20 0.95 3.28 -10.20
N GLN A 21 1.09 2.55 -9.08
CA GLN A 21 1.46 1.15 -9.12
C GLN A 21 0.30 0.59 -9.91
N THR A 22 0.53 0.36 -11.20
CA THR A 22 -0.37 -0.35 -12.08
C THR A 22 -0.72 -1.54 -11.24
N ALA A 23 -1.98 -1.63 -10.80
CA ALA A 23 -2.48 -2.76 -10.07
C ALA A 23 -2.22 -3.94 -11.00
N GLN A 24 -1.04 -4.55 -10.84
CA GLN A 24 -0.71 -5.81 -11.46
C GLN A 24 -1.87 -6.67 -11.02
N PRO A 25 -2.57 -7.35 -11.95
CA PRO A 25 -3.77 -8.12 -11.61
C PRO A 25 -3.41 -8.93 -10.38
N ALA A 26 -3.99 -8.55 -9.23
CA ALA A 26 -3.58 -9.06 -7.94
C ALA A 26 -3.64 -10.57 -8.09
N ALA A 27 -2.46 -11.19 -8.07
CA ALA A 27 -2.30 -12.53 -8.61
C ALA A 27 -3.45 -13.39 -8.09
N SER A 28 -4.09 -14.13 -8.98
CA SER A 28 -5.20 -15.05 -8.69
C SER A 28 -4.85 -16.13 -7.66
N TRP A 29 -3.63 -16.09 -7.13
CA TRP A 29 -3.12 -16.85 -6.01
C TRP A 29 -3.28 -16.06 -4.70
N SER A 30 -4.08 -16.60 -3.79
CA SER A 30 -4.15 -16.17 -2.39
C SER A 30 -3.64 -17.31 -1.50
N TYR A 31 -3.00 -16.96 -0.38
CA TYR A 31 -2.67 -17.96 0.62
C TYR A 31 -3.94 -18.57 1.23
N ARG A 32 -3.91 -19.85 1.62
CA ARG A 32 -5.03 -20.44 2.35
C ARG A 32 -5.24 -19.76 3.70
N ASN A 33 -4.14 -19.41 4.37
CA ASN A 33 -4.15 -18.91 5.74
C ASN A 33 -3.00 -17.93 5.99
N CYS A 34 -3.22 -17.04 6.96
CA CYS A 34 -2.19 -16.11 7.41
C CYS A 34 -0.94 -16.74 8.01
N ARG A 35 -1.02 -17.99 8.48
CA ARG A 35 0.14 -18.74 8.95
C ARG A 35 1.12 -19.04 7.82
N GLU A 36 0.62 -19.50 6.66
CA GLU A 36 1.47 -19.74 5.49
C GLU A 36 2.02 -18.44 4.92
N ALA A 37 1.18 -17.41 4.83
CA ALA A 37 1.60 -16.07 4.40
C ALA A 37 2.76 -15.52 5.25
N ARG A 38 2.68 -15.65 6.58
CA ARG A 38 3.76 -15.27 7.51
C ARG A 38 4.99 -16.16 7.39
N ALA A 39 4.80 -17.48 7.27
CA ALA A 39 5.93 -18.41 7.11
C ALA A 39 6.70 -18.15 5.80
N ALA A 40 6.00 -17.73 4.74
CA ALA A 40 6.59 -17.31 3.47
C ALA A 40 7.20 -15.89 3.52
N GLY A 41 7.08 -15.16 4.63
CA GLY A 41 7.54 -13.78 4.75
C GLY A 41 6.75 -12.79 3.89
N ALA A 42 5.55 -13.16 3.46
CA ALA A 42 4.73 -12.37 2.56
C ALA A 42 3.71 -11.49 3.30
N ALA A 43 3.52 -11.67 4.61
CA ALA A 43 2.68 -10.83 5.47
C ALA A 43 3.52 -9.73 6.18
N PRO A 44 2.96 -8.53 6.43
CA PRO A 44 1.59 -8.08 6.15
C PRO A 44 1.34 -7.81 4.66
N MET A 45 0.15 -8.20 4.16
CA MET A 45 -0.24 -8.02 2.76
C MET A 45 -1.27 -6.91 2.62
N TYR A 46 -1.06 -6.02 1.66
CA TYR A 46 -1.98 -4.91 1.40
C TYR A 46 -2.95 -5.23 0.25
N ARG A 47 -4.14 -4.65 0.32
CA ARG A 47 -5.16 -4.73 -0.73
C ARG A 47 -4.55 -4.32 -2.09
N GLY A 48 -4.63 -5.22 -3.07
CA GLY A 48 -4.04 -5.03 -4.40
C GLY A 48 -2.65 -5.65 -4.59
N GLN A 49 -2.02 -6.18 -3.53
CA GLN A 49 -0.83 -7.01 -3.68
C GLN A 49 -1.19 -8.45 -4.09
N PRO A 50 -0.31 -9.12 -4.87
CA PRO A 50 -0.43 -10.54 -5.13
C PRO A 50 -0.39 -11.34 -3.81
N GLY A 51 -1.27 -12.31 -3.64
CA GLY A 51 -1.39 -13.06 -2.37
C GLY A 51 -2.46 -12.52 -1.42
N TYR A 52 -2.90 -11.27 -1.58
CA TYR A 52 -3.99 -10.70 -0.77
C TYR A 52 -5.31 -11.38 -1.13
N GLY A 53 -5.99 -11.90 -0.11
CA GLY A 53 -7.36 -12.36 -0.21
C GLY A 53 -8.20 -11.62 0.84
N ALA A 54 -9.33 -11.05 0.42
CA ALA A 54 -10.23 -10.34 1.33
C ALA A 54 -10.75 -11.24 2.47
N HIS A 55 -10.76 -12.56 2.28
CA HIS A 55 -11.10 -13.53 3.34
C HIS A 55 -10.04 -13.64 4.45
N MET A 56 -8.84 -13.10 4.24
CA MET A 56 -7.75 -13.07 5.23
C MET A 56 -7.66 -11.76 6.00
N ASP A 57 -8.48 -10.78 5.60
CA ASP A 57 -8.62 -9.45 6.16
C ASP A 57 -9.90 -9.45 7.01
N GLY A 58 -9.75 -9.84 8.28
CA GLY A 58 -10.89 -10.12 9.18
C GLY A 58 -11.71 -8.88 9.52
N ASP A 59 -11.06 -7.72 9.57
CA ASP A 59 -11.60 -6.41 9.89
C ASP A 59 -11.82 -5.53 8.64
N ASN A 60 -11.38 -6.00 7.47
CA ASN A 60 -11.55 -5.34 6.16
C ASN A 60 -10.91 -3.95 6.08
N ASP A 61 -9.83 -3.73 6.83
CA ASP A 61 -9.07 -2.48 6.83
C ASP A 61 -8.15 -2.35 5.60
N GLY A 62 -7.97 -3.45 4.86
CA GLY A 62 -7.11 -3.53 3.69
C GLY A 62 -5.75 -4.18 3.95
N ILE A 63 -5.50 -4.70 5.14
CA ILE A 63 -4.28 -5.39 5.53
C ILE A 63 -4.59 -6.83 5.92
N ALA A 64 -4.30 -7.77 5.04
CA ALA A 64 -4.42 -9.18 5.39
C ALA A 64 -3.24 -9.63 6.27
N CYS A 65 -3.55 -10.51 7.23
CA CYS A 65 -2.57 -11.21 8.05
C CYS A 65 -1.71 -10.30 8.93
N GLU A 66 -2.33 -9.27 9.49
CA GLU A 66 -1.69 -8.39 10.45
C GLU A 66 -1.04 -9.18 11.62
N PRO A 67 0.16 -8.74 12.07
CA PRO A 67 0.81 -9.34 13.23
C PRO A 67 0.14 -8.99 14.56
N TYR A 68 -0.67 -7.92 14.60
CA TYR A 68 -1.38 -7.45 15.79
C TYR A 68 -2.87 -7.36 15.47
N PRO A 69 -3.75 -8.12 16.15
CA PRO A 69 -5.18 -7.90 16.04
C PRO A 69 -5.51 -6.52 16.63
N ARG A 70 -6.17 -5.68 15.84
CA ARG A 70 -6.73 -4.39 16.27
C ARG A 70 -7.91 -4.59 17.22
#